data_AF-A0A6H1LLC7-F1
#
_entry.id   AF-A0A6H1LLC7-F1
#
_cell.length_a   1.000
_cell.length_b   1.000
_cell.length_c   1.000
_cell.angle_alpha   90.00
_cell.angle_beta   90.00
_cell.angle_gamma   90.00
#
_symmetry.space_group_name_H-M   'P 1'
#
loop_
_entity.id
_entity.type
_entity.pdbx_description
1 polymer ?
#
loop_
_entity_poly.entity_id
_entity_poly.type
_entity_poly.pdbx_seq_one_letter_code
_entity_poly.pdbx_strand_id
1 'polypeptide(L)'
;MDHWRDAYGEIFEVIETSGAALRRAYQREAMALPPAKTVKDHAEGGRDAAIWFSILEFLKENPDQHVYFVTNNTSDFGDGSSYRYPMNEDVRGLEDRLTMLKNFDQVVSEFTKEVSGKEAEDAAAQLLASSAVRDGVAEAALGLSTLNGYDGLGEGGSAERWFAWSGTPDVELLAVTGVTGHALEGDVWYTATAKWLLYGLAVDEVESIAGYVACVWETKILFSAGDGMGPTLLTSGEPVPPDTGDEPCMKLLHGLKKRVTDLAAAAKRNVLAARTPAEQLVSNRLAATLAGLDLSSAQLARQAVEQAGLVNGPLQHLARQAAEHQRLVNGPVQQLARRMAADQTALYEAINAPGVRLAQQVAARMAAAMPQLDIPGYTHQPRSGGDEAHRGDAEQTGQKKASGPDTPESEPGRG
;
A
#
# COMPACT_ATOMS: atom_id res chain seq x y z
N MET A 1 0.81 0.17 17.10
CA MET A 1 0.39 -1.14 17.65
C MET A 1 -0.96 -1.51 17.10
N ASP A 2 -1.95 -0.67 17.32
CA ASP A 2 -3.37 -0.99 17.12
C ASP A 2 -3.72 -1.22 15.64
N HIS A 3 -3.20 -0.41 14.71
CA HIS A 3 -3.39 -0.60 13.26
C HIS A 3 -3.20 -2.05 12.76
N TRP A 4 -2.10 -2.72 13.12
CA TRP A 4 -1.87 -4.11 12.72
C TRP A 4 -2.84 -5.08 13.40
N ARG A 5 -3.28 -4.76 14.62
CA ARG A 5 -4.23 -5.54 15.40
C ARG A 5 -5.65 -5.43 14.83
N ASP A 6 -6.01 -4.25 14.35
CA ASP A 6 -7.26 -3.99 13.64
C ASP A 6 -7.24 -4.70 12.27
N ALA A 7 -6.17 -4.52 11.47
CA ALA A 7 -6.02 -5.14 10.15
C ALA A 7 -6.00 -6.69 10.20
N TYR A 8 -5.39 -7.30 11.22
CA TYR A 8 -5.49 -8.74 11.44
C TYR A 8 -6.85 -9.16 12.03
N GLY A 9 -7.54 -8.29 12.78
CA GLY A 9 -8.88 -8.53 13.31
C GLY A 9 -10.00 -8.51 12.26
N GLU A 10 -9.76 -7.90 11.09
CA GLU A 10 -10.65 -8.03 9.91
C GLU A 10 -10.54 -9.41 9.22
N ILE A 11 -9.45 -10.16 9.49
CA ILE A 11 -9.11 -11.41 8.78
C ILE A 11 -9.26 -12.63 9.71
N PHE A 12 -8.93 -12.50 11.00
CA PHE A 12 -8.86 -13.60 11.95
C PHE A 12 -9.87 -13.46 13.10
N GLU A 13 -10.55 -14.54 13.43
CA GLU A 13 -11.37 -14.64 14.64
C GLU A 13 -10.49 -14.70 15.90
N VAL A 14 -10.86 -13.93 16.93
CA VAL A 14 -10.16 -13.93 18.23
C VAL A 14 -10.84 -14.91 19.17
N ILE A 15 -10.21 -16.07 19.39
CA ILE A 15 -10.63 -17.03 20.41
C ILE A 15 -10.28 -16.48 21.79
N GLU A 16 -11.28 -15.92 22.47
CA GLU A 16 -11.13 -15.34 23.81
C GLU A 16 -10.81 -16.41 24.88
N THR A 17 -9.91 -16.08 25.80
CA THR A 17 -9.50 -17.00 26.87
C THR A 17 -10.54 -16.99 27.98
N SER A 18 -11.27 -18.10 28.15
CA SER A 18 -12.33 -18.16 29.17
C SER A 18 -11.79 -18.02 30.59
N GLY A 19 -12.65 -17.56 31.50
CA GLY A 19 -12.34 -17.55 32.93
C GLY A 19 -12.07 -18.94 33.52
N ALA A 20 -12.46 -20.03 32.85
CA ALA A 20 -12.14 -21.40 33.28
C ALA A 20 -10.72 -21.79 32.86
N ALA A 21 -10.35 -21.56 31.59
CA ALA A 21 -8.99 -21.71 31.08
C ALA A 21 -8.00 -20.87 31.89
N LEU A 22 -8.29 -19.59 32.13
CA LEU A 22 -7.44 -18.67 32.89
C LEU A 22 -7.21 -19.12 34.34
N ARG A 23 -8.24 -19.65 35.03
CA ARG A 23 -8.08 -20.20 36.39
C ARG A 23 -7.18 -21.44 36.41
N ARG A 24 -7.30 -22.33 35.40
CA ARG A 24 -6.40 -23.48 35.25
C ARG A 24 -4.97 -23.04 34.94
N ALA A 25 -4.80 -22.00 34.12
CA ALA A 25 -3.50 -21.43 33.78
C ALA A 25 -2.75 -20.92 35.01
N TYR A 26 -3.41 -20.11 35.86
CA TYR A 26 -2.82 -19.65 37.12
C TYR A 26 -2.48 -20.80 38.08
N GLN A 27 -3.29 -21.86 38.13
CA GLN A 27 -2.97 -23.06 38.92
C GLN A 27 -1.76 -23.81 38.36
N ARG A 28 -1.66 -23.94 37.02
CA ARG A 28 -0.56 -24.61 36.33
C ARG A 28 0.77 -23.84 36.48
N GLU A 29 0.72 -22.51 36.42
CA GLU A 29 1.85 -21.63 36.73
C GLU A 29 2.25 -21.68 38.21
N ALA A 30 1.30 -21.58 39.15
CA ALA A 30 1.60 -21.65 40.59
C ALA A 30 2.22 -23.00 41.02
N MET A 31 2.03 -24.06 40.25
CA MET A 31 2.67 -25.37 40.42
C MET A 31 3.97 -25.53 39.61
N ALA A 32 4.35 -24.55 38.79
CA ALA A 32 5.50 -24.58 37.88
C ALA A 32 5.54 -25.80 36.93
N LEU A 33 4.37 -26.23 36.45
CA LEU A 33 4.19 -27.43 35.63
C LEU A 33 3.96 -27.07 34.14
N PRO A 34 4.47 -27.86 33.18
CA PRO A 34 4.38 -27.57 31.75
C PRO A 34 2.98 -27.16 31.24
N PRO A 35 2.89 -26.16 30.34
CA PRO A 35 4.01 -25.43 29.72
C PRO A 35 4.69 -24.39 30.63
N ALA A 36 4.18 -24.12 31.83
CA ALA A 36 4.88 -23.28 32.81
C ALA A 36 6.08 -24.00 33.46
N LYS A 37 6.97 -23.22 34.10
CA LYS A 37 8.26 -23.70 34.63
C LYS A 37 8.76 -22.85 35.79
N THR A 38 9.71 -23.39 36.56
CA THR A 38 10.46 -22.61 37.56
C THR A 38 11.64 -21.90 36.88
N VAL A 39 11.76 -20.59 37.09
CA VAL A 39 12.88 -19.77 36.64
C VAL A 39 13.56 -19.17 37.86
N LYS A 40 14.71 -19.72 38.25
CA LYS A 40 15.38 -19.43 39.53
C LYS A 40 14.45 -19.71 40.72
N ASP A 41 13.91 -18.67 41.34
CA ASP A 41 13.17 -18.72 42.61
C ASP A 41 11.67 -18.32 42.45
N HIS A 42 11.18 -18.22 41.21
CA HIS A 42 9.77 -17.98 40.90
C HIS A 42 9.27 -18.89 39.77
N ALA A 43 7.95 -18.99 39.63
CA ALA A 43 7.32 -19.67 38.50
C ALA A 43 6.97 -18.66 37.39
N GLU A 44 7.05 -19.12 36.14
CA GLU A 44 6.78 -18.33 34.94
C GLU A 44 6.09 -19.23 33.90
N GLY A 45 5.12 -18.67 33.17
CA GLY A 45 4.50 -19.30 32.00
C GLY A 45 2.97 -19.31 31.99
N GLY A 46 2.31 -18.50 32.81
CA GLY A 46 0.85 -18.41 32.91
C GLY A 46 0.18 -18.00 31.60
N ARG A 47 0.85 -17.18 30.76
CA ARG A 47 0.41 -16.90 29.38
C ARG A 47 0.35 -18.18 28.54
N ASP A 48 1.41 -18.97 28.56
CA ASP A 48 1.55 -20.16 27.72
C ASP A 48 0.63 -21.28 28.23
N ALA A 49 0.41 -21.36 29.54
CA ALA A 49 -0.62 -22.21 30.15
C ALA A 49 -2.05 -21.74 29.80
N ALA A 50 -2.29 -20.44 29.66
CA ALA A 50 -3.58 -19.91 29.23
C ALA A 50 -3.86 -20.26 27.76
N ILE A 51 -2.90 -20.02 26.86
CA ILE A 51 -2.96 -20.44 25.45
C ILE A 51 -3.24 -21.95 25.35
N TRP A 52 -2.52 -22.77 26.11
CA TRP A 52 -2.71 -24.22 26.19
C TRP A 52 -4.14 -24.61 26.57
N PHE A 53 -4.69 -24.04 27.65
CA PHE A 53 -6.04 -24.38 28.07
C PHE A 53 -7.13 -23.83 27.13
N SER A 54 -6.93 -22.69 26.47
CA SER A 54 -7.86 -22.18 25.46
C SER A 54 -7.92 -23.09 24.22
N ILE A 55 -6.77 -23.60 23.74
CA ILE A 55 -6.71 -24.60 22.65
C ILE A 55 -7.49 -25.86 23.02
N LEU A 56 -7.26 -26.36 24.24
CA LEU A 56 -7.90 -27.58 24.75
C LEU A 56 -9.38 -27.41 25.05
N GLU A 57 -9.85 -26.19 25.30
CA GLU A 57 -11.26 -25.85 25.48
C GLU A 57 -11.95 -25.80 24.10
N PHE A 58 -11.36 -25.08 23.15
CA PHE A 58 -11.81 -25.01 21.76
C PHE A 58 -11.96 -26.41 21.11
N LEU A 59 -10.97 -27.29 21.27
CA LEU A 59 -10.99 -28.67 20.75
C LEU A 59 -12.09 -29.57 21.38
N LYS A 60 -12.58 -29.21 22.57
CA LYS A 60 -13.64 -29.94 23.30
C LYS A 60 -15.03 -29.38 22.99
N GLU A 61 -15.14 -28.09 22.72
CA GLU A 61 -16.37 -27.42 22.30
C GLU A 61 -16.66 -27.64 20.80
N ASN A 62 -15.62 -27.81 19.97
CA ASN A 62 -15.71 -28.04 18.54
C ASN A 62 -15.15 -29.44 18.19
N PRO A 63 -15.92 -30.53 18.34
CA PRO A 63 -15.41 -31.91 18.27
C PRO A 63 -14.93 -32.33 16.87
N ASP A 64 -15.44 -31.71 15.81
CA ASP A 64 -15.10 -32.05 14.42
C ASP A 64 -13.92 -31.22 13.85
N GLN A 65 -13.39 -30.26 14.62
CA GLN A 65 -12.32 -29.35 14.18
C GLN A 65 -10.91 -29.88 14.46
N HIS A 66 -9.94 -29.47 13.64
CA HIS A 66 -8.51 -29.71 13.85
C HIS A 66 -7.81 -28.39 14.22
N VAL A 67 -6.88 -28.40 15.18
CA VAL A 67 -6.10 -27.21 15.55
C VAL A 67 -4.65 -27.35 15.14
N TYR A 68 -4.19 -26.40 14.33
CA TYR A 68 -2.78 -26.20 13.99
C TYR A 68 -2.21 -25.09 14.87
N PHE A 69 -1.54 -25.47 15.96
CA PHE A 69 -0.96 -24.53 16.92
C PHE A 69 0.42 -24.05 16.42
N VAL A 70 0.51 -22.78 16.00
CA VAL A 70 1.74 -22.19 15.48
C VAL A 70 2.55 -21.53 16.61
N THR A 71 3.70 -22.09 16.97
CA THR A 71 4.61 -21.51 17.97
C THR A 71 6.07 -21.92 17.77
N ASN A 72 7.00 -20.99 17.98
CA ASN A 72 8.43 -21.29 18.04
C ASN A 72 8.92 -21.66 19.46
N ASN A 73 8.07 -21.62 20.49
CA ASN A 73 8.43 -22.00 21.87
C ASN A 73 8.48 -23.52 22.07
N THR A 74 9.45 -24.16 21.41
CA THR A 74 9.66 -25.61 21.53
C THR A 74 10.23 -26.04 22.89
N SER A 75 10.83 -25.11 23.64
CA SER A 75 11.33 -25.34 25.01
C SER A 75 10.23 -25.72 26.00
N ASP A 76 9.03 -25.15 25.84
CA ASP A 76 7.93 -25.30 26.80
C ASP A 76 6.85 -26.26 26.27
N PHE A 77 6.50 -26.15 24.99
CA PHE A 77 5.46 -26.99 24.36
C PHE A 77 5.99 -28.29 23.71
N GLY A 78 7.29 -28.41 23.45
CA GLY A 78 7.88 -29.55 22.73
C GLY A 78 7.93 -29.34 21.22
N ASP A 79 7.71 -30.38 20.42
CA ASP A 79 7.63 -30.29 18.96
C ASP A 79 6.32 -30.84 18.37
N GLY A 80 5.34 -31.15 19.23
CA GLY A 80 4.07 -31.78 18.86
C GLY A 80 4.12 -33.30 18.74
N SER A 81 5.30 -33.93 18.62
CA SER A 81 5.41 -35.40 18.51
C SER A 81 5.07 -36.14 19.82
N SER A 82 5.31 -35.48 20.95
CA SER A 82 4.95 -35.95 22.28
C SER A 82 4.94 -34.79 23.27
N TYR A 83 4.06 -34.86 24.26
CA TYR A 83 3.94 -33.85 25.31
C TYR A 83 4.53 -34.37 26.64
N ARG A 84 5.06 -33.45 27.46
CA ARG A 84 5.53 -33.77 28.82
C ARG A 84 4.36 -33.84 29.78
N TYR A 85 4.51 -34.50 30.92
CA TYR A 85 3.51 -34.41 32.01
C TYR A 85 3.44 -32.98 32.57
N PRO A 86 2.24 -32.39 32.83
CA PRO A 86 0.90 -32.99 32.69
C PRO A 86 0.23 -32.80 31.32
N MET A 87 0.87 -32.10 30.38
CA MET A 87 0.31 -31.81 29.05
C MET A 87 -0.13 -33.06 28.28
N ASN A 88 0.57 -34.20 28.45
CA ASN A 88 0.16 -35.50 27.88
C ASN A 88 -1.12 -36.10 28.48
N GLU A 89 -1.56 -35.66 29.65
CA GLU A 89 -2.88 -36.01 30.18
C GLU A 89 -3.95 -35.01 29.72
N ASP A 90 -3.57 -33.73 29.55
CA ASP A 90 -4.48 -32.67 29.11
C ASP A 90 -5.04 -32.88 27.67
N VAL A 91 -4.21 -33.45 26.78
CA VAL A 91 -4.56 -33.82 25.38
C VAL A 91 -5.19 -35.21 25.22
N ARG A 92 -5.40 -35.98 26.29
CA ARG A 92 -5.80 -37.39 26.16
C ARG A 92 -7.15 -37.53 25.46
N GLY A 93 -7.18 -38.18 24.30
CA GLY A 93 -8.34 -38.29 23.41
C GLY A 93 -8.48 -37.12 22.42
N LEU A 94 -7.41 -36.36 22.16
CA LEU A 94 -7.31 -35.23 21.23
C LEU A 94 -5.97 -35.22 20.46
N GLU A 95 -5.12 -36.23 20.64
CA GLU A 95 -3.75 -36.27 20.12
C GLU A 95 -3.69 -36.30 18.58
N ASP A 96 -4.74 -36.76 17.92
CA ASP A 96 -4.92 -36.80 16.47
C ASP A 96 -5.41 -35.47 15.87
N ARG A 97 -5.93 -34.56 16.71
CA ARG A 97 -6.58 -33.30 16.31
C ARG A 97 -5.80 -32.03 16.66
N LEU A 98 -4.59 -32.18 17.22
CA LEU A 98 -3.70 -31.08 17.58
C LEU A 98 -2.32 -31.26 16.94
N THR A 99 -2.06 -30.52 15.85
CA THR A 99 -0.76 -30.46 15.20
C THR A 99 -0.03 -29.20 15.62
N MET A 100 1.28 -29.27 15.91
CA MET A 100 2.08 -28.10 16.24
C MET A 100 3.02 -27.73 15.09
N LEU A 101 2.97 -26.46 14.66
CA LEU A 101 3.79 -25.90 13.59
C LEU A 101 4.73 -24.85 14.18
N LYS A 102 5.95 -24.73 13.64
CA LYS A 102 7.02 -23.90 14.25
C LYS A 102 6.99 -22.43 13.80
N ASN A 103 6.44 -22.16 12.62
CA ASN A 103 6.37 -20.84 11.99
C ASN A 103 5.36 -20.83 10.83
N PHE A 104 5.17 -19.67 10.19
CA PHE A 104 4.30 -19.53 9.02
C PHE A 104 4.79 -20.32 7.78
N ASP A 105 6.09 -20.53 7.60
CA ASP A 105 6.60 -21.36 6.50
C ASP A 105 6.03 -22.79 6.56
N GLN A 106 5.88 -23.34 7.76
CA GLN A 106 5.23 -24.64 7.97
C GLN A 106 3.71 -24.58 7.78
N VAL A 107 3.04 -23.46 8.08
CA VAL A 107 1.61 -23.26 7.73
C VAL A 107 1.43 -23.31 6.21
N VAL A 108 2.26 -22.57 5.47
CA VAL A 108 2.24 -22.58 4.01
C VAL A 108 2.59 -23.97 3.46
N SER A 109 3.54 -24.69 4.07
CA SER A 109 3.93 -26.04 3.64
C SER A 109 2.88 -27.12 3.92
N GLU A 110 2.04 -26.93 4.94
CA GLU A 110 0.96 -27.85 5.31
C GLU A 110 -0.27 -27.67 4.39
N PHE A 111 -0.67 -26.41 4.16
CA PHE A 111 -1.90 -26.09 3.44
C PHE A 111 -1.73 -25.87 1.93
N THR A 112 -0.50 -25.76 1.43
CA THR A 112 -0.23 -25.57 -0.01
C THR A 112 0.67 -26.65 -0.58
N LYS A 113 0.57 -26.90 -1.88
CA LYS A 113 1.54 -27.70 -2.61
C LYS A 113 2.53 -26.79 -3.34
N GLU A 114 3.83 -26.97 -3.11
CA GLU A 114 4.88 -26.23 -3.82
C GLU A 114 4.78 -26.42 -5.35
N VAL A 115 4.94 -25.32 -6.08
CA VAL A 115 5.00 -25.26 -7.55
C VAL A 115 6.29 -24.54 -7.94
N SER A 116 7.29 -25.31 -8.36
CA SER A 116 8.65 -24.84 -8.63
C SER A 116 9.26 -25.51 -9.87
N GLY A 117 10.46 -25.07 -10.25
CA GLY A 117 11.12 -25.49 -11.49
C GLY A 117 10.71 -24.67 -12.71
N LYS A 118 11.21 -25.06 -13.89
CA LYS A 118 11.23 -24.15 -15.05
C LYS A 118 9.84 -23.77 -15.58
N GLU A 119 8.90 -24.70 -15.55
CA GLU A 119 7.50 -24.44 -15.93
C GLU A 119 6.83 -23.39 -15.02
N ALA A 120 7.19 -23.36 -13.73
CA ALA A 120 6.70 -22.37 -12.79
C ALA A 120 7.33 -20.98 -13.03
N GLU A 121 8.63 -20.91 -13.34
CA GLU A 121 9.30 -19.66 -13.72
C GLU A 121 8.67 -19.04 -14.99
N ASP A 122 8.46 -19.86 -16.02
CA ASP A 122 7.98 -19.39 -17.33
C ASP A 122 6.50 -18.96 -17.27
N ALA A 123 5.66 -19.69 -16.51
CA ALA A 123 4.30 -19.27 -16.21
C ALA A 123 4.27 -17.96 -15.41
N ALA A 124 5.10 -17.82 -14.38
CA ALA A 124 5.20 -16.62 -13.57
C ALA A 124 5.66 -15.41 -14.40
N ALA A 125 6.66 -15.57 -15.27
CA ALA A 125 7.11 -14.54 -16.19
C ALA A 125 6.04 -14.14 -17.21
N GLN A 126 5.26 -15.10 -17.72
CA GLN A 126 4.14 -14.81 -18.64
C GLN A 126 3.02 -14.01 -17.94
N LEU A 127 2.68 -14.34 -16.69
CA LEU A 127 1.69 -13.60 -15.89
C LEU A 127 2.18 -12.17 -15.61
N LEU A 128 3.44 -12.00 -15.19
CA LEU A 128 4.03 -10.69 -14.93
C LEU A 128 4.13 -9.81 -16.20
N ALA A 129 4.28 -10.42 -17.39
CA ALA A 129 4.29 -9.72 -18.67
C ALA A 129 2.90 -9.34 -19.21
N SER A 130 1.81 -9.75 -18.53
CA SER A 130 0.44 -9.37 -18.91
C SER A 130 0.22 -7.85 -18.90
N SER A 131 -0.87 -7.37 -19.52
CA SER A 131 -1.26 -5.97 -19.37
C SER A 131 -1.71 -5.69 -17.94
N ALA A 132 -2.64 -6.48 -17.40
CA ALA A 132 -3.22 -6.28 -16.07
C ALA A 132 -2.18 -6.15 -14.95
N VAL A 133 -1.09 -6.94 -14.98
CA VAL A 133 0.00 -6.77 -14.01
C VAL A 133 0.79 -5.48 -14.27
N ARG A 134 1.16 -5.18 -15.52
CA ARG A 134 1.91 -3.95 -15.85
C ARG A 134 1.12 -2.68 -15.59
N ASP A 135 -0.19 -2.70 -15.82
CA ASP A 135 -1.11 -1.60 -15.54
C ASP A 135 -1.18 -1.38 -14.01
N GLY A 136 -1.32 -2.45 -13.22
CA GLY A 136 -1.26 -2.38 -11.75
C GLY A 136 0.09 -1.90 -11.20
N VAL A 137 1.20 -2.29 -11.85
CA VAL A 137 2.55 -1.81 -11.51
C VAL A 137 2.74 -0.34 -11.94
N ALA A 138 2.11 0.14 -13.01
CA ALA A 138 2.14 1.54 -13.43
C ALA A 138 1.40 2.45 -12.44
N GLU A 139 0.23 2.03 -11.95
CA GLU A 139 -0.51 2.72 -10.88
C GLU A 139 0.25 2.69 -9.55
N ALA A 140 0.87 1.56 -9.18
CA ALA A 140 1.75 1.50 -8.01
C ALA A 140 2.99 2.40 -8.14
N ALA A 141 3.59 2.45 -9.34
CA ALA A 141 4.72 3.31 -9.64
C ALA A 141 4.38 4.81 -9.57
N LEU A 142 3.14 5.21 -9.85
CA LEU A 142 2.67 6.60 -9.68
C LEU A 142 2.76 7.06 -8.22
N GLY A 143 2.74 6.14 -7.25
CA GLY A 143 2.98 6.44 -5.83
C GLY A 143 4.44 6.77 -5.48
N LEU A 144 5.40 6.49 -6.36
CA LEU A 144 6.82 6.77 -6.14
C LEU A 144 7.05 8.28 -6.02
N SER A 145 7.37 8.71 -4.80
CA SER A 145 7.62 10.10 -4.46
C SER A 145 8.64 10.21 -3.33
N THR A 146 9.52 11.21 -3.39
CA THR A 146 10.64 11.37 -2.45
C THR A 146 11.02 12.84 -2.25
N LEU A 147 11.48 13.18 -1.04
CA LEU A 147 11.99 14.53 -0.72
C LEU A 147 13.45 14.75 -1.16
N ASN A 148 14.20 13.69 -1.47
CA ASN A 148 15.62 13.76 -1.83
C ASN A 148 15.85 13.63 -3.35
N GLY A 149 14.82 13.33 -4.12
CA GLY A 149 14.92 12.87 -5.51
C GLY A 149 15.47 11.44 -5.62
N TYR A 150 15.09 10.76 -6.70
CA TYR A 150 15.72 9.52 -7.18
C TYR A 150 16.56 9.83 -8.41
N ASP A 151 17.64 9.09 -8.64
CA ASP A 151 18.40 9.18 -9.89
C ASP A 151 17.73 8.33 -10.99
N GLY A 152 17.70 8.87 -12.21
CA GLY A 152 17.22 8.20 -13.41
C GLY A 152 18.04 8.59 -14.64
N LEU A 153 17.67 8.03 -15.80
CA LEU A 153 18.30 8.31 -17.09
C LEU A 153 17.36 9.15 -17.95
N GLY A 154 17.78 10.37 -18.26
CA GLY A 154 17.02 11.34 -19.02
C GLY A 154 16.84 10.99 -20.51
N GLU A 155 16.12 11.86 -21.22
CA GLU A 155 15.93 11.69 -22.65
C GLU A 155 17.26 11.68 -23.41
N GLY A 156 18.18 12.59 -23.05
CA GLY A 156 19.52 12.75 -23.64
C GLY A 156 20.57 11.74 -23.21
N GLY A 157 20.24 10.78 -22.33
CA GLY A 157 21.20 9.81 -21.79
C GLY A 157 22.09 10.32 -20.65
N SER A 158 21.80 11.52 -20.14
CA SER A 158 22.31 12.07 -18.88
C SER A 158 21.68 11.37 -17.67
N ALA A 159 22.41 11.29 -16.56
CA ALA A 159 21.78 11.05 -15.26
C ALA A 159 21.00 12.31 -14.84
N GLU A 160 19.73 12.14 -14.50
CA GLU A 160 18.79 13.22 -14.14
C GLU A 160 18.02 12.83 -12.87
N ARG A 161 17.86 13.78 -11.95
CA ARG A 161 17.22 13.54 -10.65
C ARG A 161 15.77 14.03 -10.66
N TRP A 162 14.87 13.16 -10.25
CA TRP A 162 13.42 13.35 -10.32
C TRP A 162 12.75 13.01 -8.99
N PHE A 163 11.61 13.62 -8.67
CA PHE A 163 11.03 13.61 -7.32
C PHE A 163 9.68 12.89 -7.24
N ALA A 164 8.91 12.91 -8.32
CA ALA A 164 7.70 12.12 -8.52
C ALA A 164 7.38 12.01 -10.03
N TRP A 165 6.42 11.16 -10.41
CA TRP A 165 5.89 11.15 -11.77
C TRP A 165 4.78 12.20 -11.96
N SER A 166 4.71 12.80 -13.15
CA SER A 166 3.60 13.68 -13.55
C SER A 166 2.31 12.91 -13.94
N GLY A 167 2.40 11.58 -14.03
CA GLY A 167 1.32 10.65 -14.35
C GLY A 167 1.87 9.23 -14.49
N THR A 168 1.00 8.23 -14.68
CA THR A 168 1.38 6.81 -14.84
C THR A 168 2.51 6.60 -15.87
N PRO A 169 3.68 6.03 -15.49
CA PRO A 169 4.74 5.73 -16.45
C PRO A 169 4.35 4.55 -17.37
N ASP A 170 4.93 4.48 -18.57
CA ASP A 170 4.95 3.22 -19.33
C ASP A 170 5.86 2.22 -18.61
N VAL A 171 5.43 0.96 -18.53
CA VAL A 171 6.12 -0.12 -17.81
C VAL A 171 6.46 -1.28 -18.75
N GLU A 172 7.67 -1.80 -18.65
CA GLU A 172 8.05 -3.10 -19.21
C GLU A 172 8.73 -4.00 -18.16
N LEU A 173 8.52 -5.31 -18.30
CA LEU A 173 9.21 -6.31 -17.49
C LEU A 173 10.63 -6.51 -18.03
N LEU A 174 11.64 -6.26 -17.21
CA LEU A 174 13.05 -6.43 -17.56
C LEU A 174 13.57 -7.81 -17.16
N ALA A 175 13.28 -8.26 -15.94
CA ALA A 175 13.70 -9.55 -15.42
C ALA A 175 12.79 -10.06 -14.30
N VAL A 176 12.75 -11.38 -14.12
CA VAL A 176 12.08 -12.08 -13.00
C VAL A 176 13.09 -13.02 -12.35
N THR A 177 13.17 -13.01 -11.02
CA THR A 177 14.02 -13.89 -10.21
C THR A 177 13.30 -14.32 -8.94
N GLY A 178 13.81 -15.36 -8.28
CA GLY A 178 13.28 -15.80 -6.97
C GLY A 178 11.79 -16.20 -7.01
N VAL A 179 11.37 -16.89 -8.06
CA VAL A 179 9.99 -17.38 -8.21
C VAL A 179 9.75 -18.55 -7.26
N THR A 180 8.77 -18.40 -6.36
CA THR A 180 8.23 -19.49 -5.55
C THR A 180 6.72 -19.55 -5.74
N GLY A 181 6.22 -20.67 -6.27
CA GLY A 181 4.80 -20.93 -6.45
C GLY A 181 4.21 -21.86 -5.37
N HIS A 182 2.95 -21.63 -5.02
CA HIS A 182 2.18 -22.38 -4.04
C HIS A 182 0.76 -22.59 -4.57
N ALA A 183 0.36 -23.85 -4.76
CA ALA A 183 -0.99 -24.22 -5.15
C ALA A 183 -1.88 -24.39 -3.91
N LEU A 184 -3.02 -23.70 -3.90
CA LEU A 184 -4.01 -23.69 -2.81
C LEU A 184 -5.41 -23.74 -3.42
N GLU A 185 -6.22 -24.72 -3.01
CA GLU A 185 -7.63 -24.97 -3.41
C GLU A 185 -7.94 -25.08 -4.92
N GLY A 186 -6.93 -24.95 -5.79
CA GLY A 186 -7.04 -25.05 -7.25
C GLY A 186 -6.30 -23.92 -7.97
N ASP A 187 -6.14 -22.77 -7.32
CA ASP A 187 -5.33 -21.66 -7.79
C ASP A 187 -3.84 -21.87 -7.50
N VAL A 188 -2.99 -21.19 -8.28
CA VAL A 188 -1.53 -21.12 -8.02
C VAL A 188 -1.14 -19.68 -7.75
N TRP A 189 -0.68 -19.44 -6.53
CA TRP A 189 -0.13 -18.17 -6.08
C TRP A 189 1.38 -18.18 -6.26
N TYR A 190 1.92 -17.11 -6.80
CA TYR A 190 3.35 -16.91 -7.02
C TYR A 190 3.84 -15.72 -6.20
N THR A 191 5.01 -15.88 -5.60
CA THR A 191 5.85 -14.74 -5.22
C THR A 191 7.07 -14.69 -6.12
N ALA A 192 7.49 -13.49 -6.53
CA ALA A 192 8.71 -13.30 -7.31
C ALA A 192 9.32 -11.92 -7.05
N THR A 193 10.61 -11.79 -7.31
CA THR A 193 11.27 -10.48 -7.47
C THR A 193 11.23 -10.11 -8.95
N ALA A 194 10.60 -8.98 -9.28
CA ALA A 194 10.47 -8.45 -10.62
C ALA A 194 11.21 -7.12 -10.75
N LYS A 195 12.03 -7.00 -11.80
CA LYS A 195 12.64 -5.74 -12.24
C LYS A 195 11.80 -5.16 -13.36
N TRP A 196 11.35 -3.93 -13.15
CA TRP A 196 10.56 -3.17 -14.11
C TRP A 196 11.41 -2.05 -14.69
N LEU A 197 11.35 -1.86 -16.01
CA LEU A 197 11.82 -0.65 -16.66
C LEU A 197 10.64 0.32 -16.76
N LEU A 198 10.72 1.41 -16.01
CA LEU A 198 9.76 2.51 -16.02
C LEU A 198 10.25 3.60 -16.97
N TYR A 199 9.34 4.20 -17.73
CA TYR A 199 9.62 5.38 -18.55
C TYR A 199 8.41 6.31 -18.60
N GLY A 200 8.56 7.55 -18.13
CA GLY A 200 7.44 8.47 -17.98
C GLY A 200 7.87 9.93 -17.88
N LEU A 201 6.89 10.84 -17.84
CA LEU A 201 7.14 12.26 -17.60
C LEU A 201 7.29 12.48 -16.08
N ALA A 202 8.41 13.02 -15.64
CA ALA A 202 8.72 13.22 -14.23
C ALA A 202 8.81 14.70 -13.84
N VAL A 203 8.68 14.99 -12.54
CA VAL A 203 8.83 16.34 -11.97
C VAL A 203 10.08 16.48 -11.10
N ASP A 204 10.55 17.72 -10.98
CA ASP A 204 11.69 18.13 -10.14
C ASP A 204 11.27 18.51 -8.70
N GLU A 205 12.22 19.06 -7.93
CA GLU A 205 12.05 19.48 -6.53
C GLU A 205 10.97 20.56 -6.33
N VAL A 206 10.63 21.32 -7.39
CA VAL A 206 9.67 22.43 -7.34
C VAL A 206 8.38 22.13 -8.11
N GLU A 207 8.06 20.83 -8.28
CA GLU A 207 6.91 20.31 -9.04
C GLU A 207 6.88 20.75 -10.52
N SER A 208 8.01 21.23 -11.06
CA SER A 208 8.15 21.57 -12.48
C SER A 208 8.50 20.32 -13.29
N ILE A 209 8.12 20.29 -14.58
CA ILE A 209 8.39 19.16 -15.47
C ILE A 209 9.91 19.06 -15.69
N ALA A 210 10.52 17.99 -15.17
CA ALA A 210 11.94 17.70 -15.35
C ALA A 210 12.23 17.21 -16.78
N GLY A 211 11.31 16.43 -17.34
CA GLY A 211 11.43 15.82 -18.67
C GLY A 211 10.95 14.36 -18.66
N TYR A 212 11.34 13.60 -19.67
CA TYR A 212 11.15 12.15 -19.66
C TYR A 212 12.33 11.46 -19.01
N VAL A 213 12.05 10.69 -17.95
CA VAL A 213 13.06 9.92 -17.21
C VAL A 213 12.76 8.43 -17.31
N ALA A 214 13.81 7.63 -17.44
CA ALA A 214 13.77 6.19 -17.31
C ALA A 214 14.44 5.74 -16.00
N CYS A 215 13.89 4.73 -15.34
CA CYS A 215 14.51 4.07 -14.19
C CYS A 215 14.17 2.59 -14.14
N VAL A 216 15.03 1.80 -13.49
CA VAL A 216 14.74 0.41 -13.15
C VAL A 216 14.25 0.36 -11.71
N TRP A 217 13.11 -0.28 -11.50
CA TRP A 217 12.48 -0.45 -10.20
C TRP A 217 12.38 -1.94 -9.86
N GLU A 218 13.02 -2.35 -8.76
CA GLU A 218 12.92 -3.73 -8.27
C GLU A 218 11.80 -3.84 -7.23
N THR A 219 10.97 -4.88 -7.36
CA THR A 219 9.82 -5.12 -6.49
C THR A 219 9.72 -6.60 -6.16
N LYS A 220 9.23 -6.93 -4.96
CA LYS A 220 8.74 -8.28 -4.66
C LYS A 220 7.21 -8.26 -4.72
N ILE A 221 6.62 -9.17 -5.50
CA ILE A 221 5.19 -9.17 -5.80
C ILE A 221 4.59 -10.53 -5.44
N LEU A 222 3.38 -10.53 -4.87
CA LEU A 222 2.46 -11.65 -4.77
C LEU A 222 1.39 -11.52 -5.86
N PHE A 223 1.15 -12.58 -6.62
CA PHE A 223 0.18 -12.61 -7.72
C PHE A 223 -0.37 -14.02 -7.93
N SER A 224 -1.47 -14.16 -8.67
CA SER A 224 -2.11 -15.45 -8.97
C SER A 224 -2.26 -15.64 -10.48
N ALA A 225 -2.47 -16.89 -10.89
CA ALA A 225 -2.97 -17.21 -12.24
C ALA A 225 -4.49 -17.03 -12.39
N GLY A 226 -5.23 -16.87 -11.28
CA GLY A 226 -6.69 -16.74 -11.26
C GLY A 226 -7.20 -15.35 -11.69
N ASP A 227 -8.34 -15.32 -12.36
CA ASP A 227 -8.96 -14.09 -12.87
C ASP A 227 -9.37 -13.12 -11.75
N GLY A 228 -9.08 -11.82 -11.95
CA GLY A 228 -9.61 -10.72 -11.14
C GLY A 228 -8.77 -10.30 -9.92
N MET A 229 -7.79 -11.09 -9.49
CA MET A 229 -6.87 -10.70 -8.42
C MET A 229 -5.64 -9.96 -8.98
N GLY A 230 -5.58 -8.64 -8.75
CA GLY A 230 -4.43 -7.81 -9.15
C GLY A 230 -3.14 -8.14 -8.37
N PRO A 231 -1.96 -7.78 -8.90
CA PRO A 231 -0.68 -7.99 -8.22
C PRO A 231 -0.59 -7.17 -6.93
N THR A 232 -0.18 -7.80 -5.83
CA THR A 232 0.10 -7.14 -4.55
C THR A 232 1.61 -6.94 -4.42
N LEU A 233 2.07 -5.70 -4.38
CA LEU A 233 3.46 -5.38 -4.07
C LEU A 233 3.71 -5.63 -2.57
N LEU A 234 4.66 -6.52 -2.26
CA LEU A 234 5.05 -6.88 -0.89
C LEU A 234 6.16 -5.97 -0.35
N THR A 235 7.15 -5.67 -1.21
CA THR A 235 8.25 -4.74 -0.91
C THR A 235 8.73 -4.08 -2.21
N SER A 236 9.10 -2.81 -2.15
CA SER A 236 9.71 -2.06 -3.25
C SER A 236 11.13 -1.62 -2.89
N GLY A 237 12.07 -1.81 -3.82
CA GLY A 237 13.38 -1.16 -3.77
C GLY A 237 13.30 0.31 -4.18
N GLU A 238 14.41 1.02 -4.00
CA GLU A 238 14.59 2.37 -4.54
C GLU A 238 14.77 2.32 -6.07
N PRO A 239 14.13 3.20 -6.85
CA PRO A 239 14.38 3.31 -8.29
C PRO A 239 15.83 3.73 -8.58
N VAL A 240 16.46 3.09 -9.56
CA VAL A 240 17.84 3.38 -9.99
C VAL A 240 17.90 3.71 -11.48
N PRO A 241 18.90 4.47 -11.98
CA PRO A 241 19.08 4.64 -13.41
C PRO A 241 19.32 3.28 -14.11
N PRO A 242 18.79 3.05 -15.34
CA PRO A 242 19.05 1.82 -16.08
C PRO A 242 20.53 1.71 -16.47
N ASP A 243 21.09 0.50 -16.40
CA ASP A 243 22.46 0.25 -16.86
C ASP A 243 22.54 0.45 -18.39
N THR A 244 23.36 1.40 -18.81
CA THR A 244 23.56 1.72 -20.24
C THR A 244 24.45 0.69 -20.96
N GLY A 245 25.11 -0.22 -20.22
CA GLY A 245 25.78 -1.40 -20.74
C GLY A 245 24.87 -2.62 -20.96
N ASP A 246 23.66 -2.62 -20.40
CA ASP A 246 22.67 -3.70 -20.57
C ASP A 246 21.93 -3.53 -21.90
N GLU A 247 22.41 -4.22 -22.95
CA GLU A 247 21.80 -4.20 -24.29
C GLU A 247 20.31 -4.61 -24.28
N PRO A 248 19.88 -5.70 -23.61
CA PRO A 248 18.46 -5.99 -23.39
C PRO A 248 17.65 -4.84 -22.80
N CYS A 249 18.13 -4.22 -21.71
CA CYS A 249 17.45 -3.10 -21.05
C CYS A 249 17.35 -1.88 -21.97
N MET A 250 18.47 -1.49 -22.58
CA MET A 250 18.51 -0.35 -23.50
C MET A 250 17.65 -0.61 -24.74
N LYS A 251 17.52 -1.85 -25.23
CA LYS A 251 16.62 -2.21 -26.33
C LYS A 251 15.15 -2.05 -25.95
N LEU A 252 14.75 -2.43 -24.73
CA LEU A 252 13.41 -2.15 -24.21
C LEU A 252 13.17 -0.64 -24.05
N LEU A 253 14.16 0.12 -23.56
CA LEU A 253 14.05 1.57 -23.42
C LEU A 253 13.87 2.29 -24.77
N HIS A 254 14.58 1.87 -25.82
CA HIS A 254 14.37 2.40 -27.17
C HIS A 254 12.97 2.05 -27.70
N GLY A 255 12.42 0.88 -27.34
CA GLY A 255 11.04 0.51 -27.62
C GLY A 255 10.03 1.43 -26.93
N LEU A 256 10.20 1.66 -25.62
CA LEU A 256 9.41 2.58 -24.80
C LEU A 256 9.44 4.01 -25.35
N LYS A 257 10.63 4.60 -25.53
CA LYS A 257 10.84 5.92 -26.13
C LYS A 257 10.09 6.04 -27.46
N LYS A 258 10.25 5.05 -28.35
CA LYS A 258 9.56 5.05 -29.65
C LYS A 258 8.03 5.01 -29.53
N ARG A 259 7.46 4.16 -28.66
CA ARG A 259 5.99 4.09 -28.49
C ARG A 259 5.41 5.43 -28.03
N VAL A 260 6.09 6.10 -27.10
CA VAL A 260 5.73 7.44 -26.61
C VAL A 260 5.77 8.46 -27.76
N THR A 261 6.82 8.46 -28.60
CA THR A 261 6.89 9.33 -29.79
C THR A 261 5.80 9.02 -30.83
N ASP A 262 5.57 7.74 -31.15
CA ASP A 262 4.57 7.31 -32.14
C ASP A 262 3.14 7.68 -31.70
N LEU A 263 2.84 7.57 -30.40
CA LEU A 263 1.56 7.97 -29.80
C LEU A 263 1.37 9.49 -29.85
N ALA A 264 2.38 10.28 -29.45
CA ALA A 264 2.33 11.74 -29.56
C ALA A 264 2.14 12.19 -31.02
N ALA A 265 2.82 11.56 -31.96
CA ALA A 265 2.67 11.81 -33.39
C ALA A 265 1.29 11.36 -33.94
N ALA A 266 0.67 10.33 -33.38
CA ALA A 266 -0.72 9.95 -33.70
C ALA A 266 -1.73 10.98 -33.18
N ALA A 267 -1.62 11.40 -31.92
CA ALA A 267 -2.52 12.41 -31.36
C ALA A 267 -2.37 13.77 -32.05
N LYS A 268 -1.15 14.22 -32.36
CA LYS A 268 -0.89 15.43 -33.14
C LYS A 268 -1.55 15.37 -34.53
N ARG A 269 -1.55 14.21 -35.19
CA ARG A 269 -2.29 13.99 -36.45
C ARG A 269 -3.81 14.04 -36.27
N ASN A 270 -4.35 13.45 -35.20
CA ASN A 270 -5.78 13.46 -34.92
C ASN A 270 -6.30 14.89 -34.61
N VAL A 271 -5.55 15.65 -33.81
CA VAL A 271 -5.80 17.09 -33.52
C VAL A 271 -5.80 17.92 -34.80
N LEU A 272 -4.87 17.66 -35.73
CA LEU A 272 -4.81 18.33 -37.04
C LEU A 272 -5.87 17.82 -38.05
N ALA A 273 -6.54 16.70 -37.78
CA ALA A 273 -7.56 16.10 -38.63
C ALA A 273 -9.01 16.49 -38.24
N ALA A 274 -9.20 17.19 -37.12
CA ALA A 274 -10.49 17.71 -36.65
C ALA A 274 -11.16 18.64 -37.68
N ARG A 275 -12.45 18.40 -37.99
CA ARG A 275 -13.16 19.09 -39.09
C ARG A 275 -14.42 19.83 -38.68
N THR A 276 -14.99 19.55 -37.52
CA THR A 276 -16.15 20.26 -36.97
C THR A 276 -15.72 21.33 -35.95
N PRO A 277 -16.54 22.38 -35.71
CA PRO A 277 -16.21 23.40 -34.70
C PRO A 277 -16.04 22.86 -33.27
N ALA A 278 -16.72 21.75 -32.92
CA ALA A 278 -16.59 21.11 -31.61
C ALA A 278 -15.27 20.35 -31.48
N GLU A 279 -14.92 19.52 -32.47
CA GLU A 279 -13.61 18.86 -32.54
C GLU A 279 -12.48 19.90 -32.59
N GLN A 280 -12.67 21.02 -33.29
CA GLN A 280 -11.73 22.14 -33.35
C GLN A 280 -11.62 22.88 -32.01
N LEU A 281 -12.65 22.96 -31.18
CA LEU A 281 -12.55 23.60 -29.86
C LEU A 281 -11.75 22.71 -28.89
N VAL A 282 -11.97 21.39 -28.93
CA VAL A 282 -11.15 20.40 -28.21
C VAL A 282 -9.71 20.41 -28.74
N SER A 283 -9.56 20.40 -30.07
CA SER A 283 -8.26 20.37 -30.75
C SER A 283 -7.49 21.68 -30.62
N ASN A 284 -8.14 22.83 -30.47
CA ASN A 284 -7.49 24.11 -30.19
C ASN A 284 -7.08 24.24 -28.72
N ARG A 285 -7.81 23.63 -27.77
CA ARG A 285 -7.33 23.47 -26.39
C ARG A 285 -6.09 22.57 -26.34
N LEU A 286 -6.14 21.43 -27.02
CA LEU A 286 -4.99 20.53 -27.18
C LEU A 286 -3.83 21.21 -27.92
N ALA A 287 -4.09 21.97 -28.99
CA ALA A 287 -3.04 22.67 -29.73
C ALA A 287 -2.43 23.82 -28.91
N ALA A 288 -3.21 24.50 -28.06
CA ALA A 288 -2.70 25.54 -27.17
C ALA A 288 -1.77 24.99 -26.08
N THR A 289 -2.00 23.77 -25.58
CA THR A 289 -1.01 23.07 -24.74
C THR A 289 0.16 22.54 -25.58
N LEU A 290 -0.10 21.83 -26.68
CA LEU A 290 0.93 21.24 -27.55
C LEU A 290 1.89 22.27 -28.19
N ALA A 291 1.47 23.52 -28.40
CA ALA A 291 2.30 24.57 -28.99
C ALA A 291 3.43 25.08 -28.08
N GLY A 292 3.40 24.74 -26.79
CA GLY A 292 4.48 25.00 -25.84
C GLY A 292 5.22 23.74 -25.35
N LEU A 293 4.91 22.56 -25.91
CA LEU A 293 5.33 21.26 -25.37
C LEU A 293 5.95 20.38 -26.47
N ASP A 294 7.22 20.64 -26.79
CA ASP A 294 8.03 19.66 -27.53
C ASP A 294 8.23 18.39 -26.69
N LEU A 295 7.98 17.25 -27.33
CA LEU A 295 8.07 15.87 -26.82
C LEU A 295 7.17 15.49 -25.61
N SER A 296 7.12 16.30 -24.55
CA SER A 296 6.52 16.03 -23.21
C SER A 296 5.02 15.70 -23.14
N SER A 297 4.35 15.56 -24.28
CA SER A 297 2.89 15.63 -24.39
C SER A 297 2.20 14.30 -24.77
N ALA A 298 2.92 13.18 -24.84
CA ALA A 298 2.33 11.86 -25.13
C ALA A 298 1.25 11.44 -24.12
N GLN A 299 1.41 11.80 -22.84
CA GLN A 299 0.49 11.39 -21.78
C GLN A 299 -0.82 12.20 -21.77
N LEU A 300 -0.75 13.52 -21.99
CA LEU A 300 -1.92 14.35 -22.24
C LEU A 300 -2.67 13.89 -23.50
N ALA A 301 -1.93 13.45 -24.53
CA ALA A 301 -2.50 12.80 -25.69
C ALA A 301 -3.21 11.47 -25.37
N ARG A 302 -2.63 10.62 -24.49
CA ARG A 302 -3.22 9.35 -24.05
C ARG A 302 -4.54 9.59 -23.29
N GLN A 303 -4.51 10.46 -22.26
CA GLN A 303 -5.69 10.85 -21.50
C GLN A 303 -6.79 11.48 -22.38
N ALA A 304 -6.42 12.33 -23.35
CA ALA A 304 -7.38 12.90 -24.29
C ALA A 304 -7.99 11.85 -25.24
N VAL A 305 -7.23 10.82 -25.62
CA VAL A 305 -7.72 9.68 -26.42
C VAL A 305 -8.62 8.76 -25.59
N GLU A 306 -8.33 8.54 -24.31
CA GLU A 306 -9.18 7.76 -23.40
C GLU A 306 -10.50 8.48 -23.11
N GLN A 307 -10.45 9.79 -22.82
CA GLN A 307 -11.65 10.61 -22.67
C GLN A 307 -12.47 10.68 -23.98
N ALA A 308 -11.82 10.76 -25.15
CA ALA A 308 -12.50 10.64 -26.44
C ALA A 308 -13.05 9.22 -26.71
N GLY A 309 -12.39 8.18 -26.17
CA GLY A 309 -12.86 6.80 -26.20
C GLY A 309 -14.20 6.64 -25.47
N LEU A 310 -14.34 7.24 -24.29
CA LEU A 310 -15.60 7.29 -23.54
C LEU A 310 -16.71 8.04 -24.31
N VAL A 311 -16.37 9.05 -25.12
CA VAL A 311 -17.32 9.78 -25.99
C VAL A 311 -17.79 8.94 -27.19
N ASN A 312 -17.06 7.90 -27.60
CA ASN A 312 -17.51 6.93 -28.61
C ASN A 312 -18.51 5.88 -28.06
N GLY A 313 -18.87 5.97 -26.77
CA GLY A 313 -19.95 5.22 -26.15
C GLY A 313 -21.38 5.70 -26.51
N PRO A 314 -22.40 5.40 -25.67
CA PRO A 314 -23.81 5.55 -26.02
C PRO A 314 -24.29 6.99 -26.34
N LEU A 315 -23.46 8.01 -26.09
CA LEU A 315 -23.71 9.38 -26.54
C LEU A 315 -23.89 9.49 -28.06
N GLN A 316 -23.22 8.68 -28.89
CA GLN A 316 -23.49 8.68 -30.34
C GLN A 316 -24.90 8.14 -30.69
N HIS A 317 -25.43 7.22 -29.90
CA HIS A 317 -26.77 6.68 -30.10
C HIS A 317 -27.86 7.70 -29.71
N LEU A 318 -27.65 8.39 -28.57
CA LEU A 318 -28.47 9.52 -28.15
C LEU A 318 -28.39 10.70 -29.13
N ALA A 319 -27.21 11.00 -29.68
CA ALA A 319 -27.04 12.06 -30.68
C ALA A 319 -27.80 11.75 -31.99
N ARG A 320 -27.85 10.49 -32.43
CA ARG A 320 -28.66 10.08 -33.59
C ARG A 320 -30.16 10.22 -33.30
N GLN A 321 -30.65 9.74 -32.16
CA GLN A 321 -32.07 9.91 -31.78
C GLN A 321 -32.45 11.39 -31.60
N ALA A 322 -31.55 12.22 -31.05
CA ALA A 322 -31.78 13.66 -30.90
C ALA A 322 -31.83 14.37 -32.27
N ALA A 323 -30.97 13.99 -33.22
CA ALA A 323 -30.98 14.54 -34.58
C ALA A 323 -32.26 14.18 -35.36
N GLU A 324 -32.81 12.98 -35.16
CA GLU A 324 -34.10 12.58 -35.75
C GLU A 324 -35.27 13.35 -35.14
N HIS A 325 -35.25 13.60 -33.82
CA HIS A 325 -36.27 14.42 -33.15
C HIS A 325 -36.17 15.94 -33.44
N GLN A 326 -35.01 16.46 -33.87
CA GLN A 326 -34.78 17.90 -34.06
C GLN A 326 -35.44 18.55 -35.28
N ARG A 327 -36.28 17.82 -36.05
CA ARG A 327 -36.99 18.37 -37.22
C ARG A 327 -38.21 19.26 -36.88
N LEU A 328 -38.50 19.54 -35.61
CA LEU A 328 -39.69 20.29 -35.18
C LEU A 328 -39.41 21.36 -34.11
N VAL A 329 -39.90 22.58 -34.39
CA VAL A 329 -40.06 23.76 -33.50
C VAL A 329 -38.79 24.56 -33.16
N ASN A 330 -38.91 25.89 -33.20
CA ASN A 330 -37.81 26.86 -33.05
C ASN A 330 -37.74 27.50 -31.65
N GLY A 331 -36.52 27.70 -31.14
CA GLY A 331 -36.10 28.95 -30.46
C GLY A 331 -36.14 29.03 -28.92
N PRO A 332 -35.00 28.79 -28.23
CA PRO A 332 -34.78 29.17 -26.83
C PRO A 332 -33.52 30.04 -26.58
N VAL A 333 -32.89 30.59 -27.62
CA VAL A 333 -31.51 31.13 -27.58
C VAL A 333 -31.29 32.26 -26.55
N GLN A 334 -32.27 33.13 -26.31
CA GLN A 334 -32.11 34.28 -25.40
C GLN A 334 -32.12 33.93 -23.90
N GLN A 335 -32.62 32.76 -23.49
CA GLN A 335 -32.55 32.34 -22.08
C GLN A 335 -31.21 31.71 -21.72
N LEU A 336 -30.56 31.01 -22.66
CA LEU A 336 -29.25 30.38 -22.42
C LEU A 336 -28.17 31.44 -22.13
N ALA A 337 -28.16 32.54 -22.89
CA ALA A 337 -27.22 33.64 -22.72
C ALA A 337 -27.24 34.30 -21.32
N ARG A 338 -28.38 34.24 -20.60
CA ARG A 338 -28.47 34.76 -19.22
C ARG A 338 -28.01 33.77 -18.15
N ARG A 339 -27.93 32.46 -18.44
CA ARG A 339 -27.30 31.48 -17.54
C ARG A 339 -25.78 31.52 -17.66
N MET A 340 -25.26 31.54 -18.89
CA MET A 340 -23.81 31.53 -19.15
C MET A 340 -23.06 32.74 -18.54
N ALA A 341 -23.76 33.85 -18.27
CA ALA A 341 -23.18 35.02 -17.58
C ALA A 341 -23.01 34.82 -16.06
N ALA A 342 -23.77 33.92 -15.43
CA ALA A 342 -23.63 33.60 -14.00
C ALA A 342 -22.51 32.57 -13.77
N ASP A 343 -22.41 31.57 -14.67
CA ASP A 343 -21.36 30.53 -14.61
C ASP A 343 -19.94 31.11 -14.70
N GLN A 344 -19.78 32.29 -15.32
CA GLN A 344 -18.47 32.93 -15.52
C GLN A 344 -17.86 33.48 -14.21
N THR A 345 -18.69 33.89 -13.23
CA THR A 345 -18.21 34.27 -11.89
C THR A 345 -17.90 33.02 -11.06
N ALA A 346 -18.74 31.99 -11.14
CA ALA A 346 -18.48 30.70 -10.51
C ALA A 346 -17.19 30.04 -11.03
N LEU A 347 -16.84 30.21 -12.31
CA LEU A 347 -15.54 29.77 -12.86
C LEU A 347 -14.36 30.52 -12.23
N TYR A 348 -14.49 31.83 -11.96
CA TYR A 348 -13.39 32.61 -11.37
C TYR A 348 -13.10 32.22 -9.92
N GLU A 349 -14.14 31.83 -9.17
CA GLU A 349 -13.97 31.18 -7.87
C GLU A 349 -13.42 29.75 -8.03
N ALA A 350 -13.94 28.93 -8.94
CA ALA A 350 -13.44 27.56 -9.18
C ALA A 350 -11.97 27.49 -9.63
N ILE A 351 -11.44 28.56 -10.24
CA ILE A 351 -10.02 28.67 -10.66
C ILE A 351 -9.09 29.04 -9.49
N ASN A 352 -9.59 29.63 -8.40
CA ASN A 352 -8.77 30.11 -7.26
C ASN A 352 -9.20 29.54 -5.88
N ALA A 353 -10.29 28.79 -5.79
CA ALA A 353 -10.73 28.11 -4.58
C ALA A 353 -9.83 26.90 -4.25
N PRO A 354 -9.72 26.47 -2.98
CA PRO A 354 -8.66 25.59 -2.51
C PRO A 354 -8.84 24.09 -2.85
N GLY A 355 -9.20 23.78 -4.10
CA GLY A 355 -9.42 22.42 -4.59
C GLY A 355 -8.22 21.49 -4.38
N VAL A 356 -6.98 21.99 -4.54
CA VAL A 356 -5.76 21.22 -4.26
C VAL A 356 -5.69 20.78 -2.80
N ARG A 357 -6.01 21.67 -1.84
CA ARG A 357 -6.03 21.30 -0.42
C ARG A 357 -7.21 20.39 -0.07
N LEU A 358 -8.36 20.55 -0.72
CA LEU A 358 -9.48 19.65 -0.50
C LEU A 358 -9.21 18.25 -1.08
N ALA A 359 -8.56 18.17 -2.24
CA ALA A 359 -8.07 16.91 -2.81
C ALA A 359 -7.00 16.27 -1.92
N GLN A 360 -6.03 17.03 -1.41
CA GLN A 360 -5.05 16.55 -0.43
C GLN A 360 -5.69 16.14 0.90
N GLN A 361 -6.74 16.81 1.37
CA GLN A 361 -7.47 16.44 2.60
C GLN A 361 -8.41 15.25 2.42
N VAL A 362 -8.98 15.06 1.22
CA VAL A 362 -9.75 13.86 0.87
C VAL A 362 -8.80 12.68 0.65
N ALA A 363 -7.68 12.87 -0.04
CA ALA A 363 -6.61 11.88 -0.15
C ALA A 363 -6.05 11.50 1.23
N ALA A 364 -5.79 12.47 2.13
CA ALA A 364 -5.38 12.17 3.50
C ALA A 364 -6.48 11.45 4.32
N ARG A 365 -7.77 11.72 4.07
CA ARG A 365 -8.89 10.99 4.70
C ARG A 365 -9.12 9.60 4.10
N MET A 366 -8.79 9.38 2.83
CA MET A 366 -8.84 8.06 2.18
C MET A 366 -7.59 7.24 2.51
N ALA A 367 -6.42 7.86 2.66
CA ALA A 367 -5.22 7.25 3.23
C ALA A 367 -5.42 6.84 4.71
N ALA A 368 -6.25 7.58 5.45
CA ALA A 368 -6.71 7.20 6.80
C ALA A 368 -7.91 6.22 6.79
N ALA A 369 -8.35 5.73 5.63
CA ALA A 369 -9.48 4.81 5.45
C ALA A 369 -9.17 3.64 4.50
N MET A 370 -7.88 3.41 4.20
CA MET A 370 -7.36 2.21 3.54
C MET A 370 -6.20 1.68 4.40
N PRO A 371 -6.01 0.37 4.54
CA PRO A 371 -4.95 -0.19 5.37
C PRO A 371 -3.57 0.10 4.74
N GLN A 372 -2.81 1.02 5.33
CA GLN A 372 -1.45 1.33 4.89
C GLN A 372 -0.48 0.26 5.42
N LEU A 373 0.10 -0.55 4.51
CA LEU A 373 1.21 -1.45 4.82
C LEU A 373 2.48 -0.65 5.16
N ASP A 374 2.60 -0.29 6.43
CA ASP A 374 3.68 0.56 6.97
C ASP A 374 4.95 -0.29 7.20
N ILE A 375 5.91 -0.22 6.27
CA ILE A 375 7.20 -0.92 6.36
C ILE A 375 8.18 -0.10 7.22
N PRO A 376 8.59 -0.59 8.41
CA PRO A 376 9.33 0.24 9.38
C PRO A 376 10.79 0.44 8.96
N GLY A 377 11.14 1.64 8.47
CA GLY A 377 12.46 1.86 7.86
C GLY A 377 13.14 3.23 7.97
N TYR A 378 12.47 4.33 8.36
CA TYR A 378 13.13 5.66 8.43
C TYR A 378 12.81 6.50 9.68
N THR A 379 13.76 7.37 10.00
CA THR A 379 13.93 7.99 11.33
C THR A 379 13.20 9.33 11.49
N HIS A 380 12.27 9.40 12.44
CA HIS A 380 11.89 10.67 13.06
C HIS A 380 12.96 11.14 14.06
N GLN A 381 13.50 12.35 13.85
CA GLN A 381 14.15 13.14 14.89
C GLN A 381 13.67 14.61 14.85
N PRO A 382 13.80 15.36 15.96
CA PRO A 382 12.80 16.38 16.31
C PRO A 382 13.09 17.78 15.75
N ARG A 383 12.00 18.52 15.48
CA ARG A 383 12.04 19.98 15.30
C ARG A 383 12.08 20.66 16.67
N SER A 384 13.05 21.55 16.89
CA SER A 384 13.19 22.36 18.11
C SER A 384 13.32 23.84 17.77
N GLY A 385 12.61 24.70 18.51
CA GLY A 385 12.57 26.16 18.29
C GLY A 385 11.64 26.57 17.12
N GLY A 386 10.99 27.73 17.16
CA GLY A 386 10.97 28.74 18.22
C GLY A 386 9.94 29.84 17.91
N ASP A 387 9.79 30.80 18.83
CA ASP A 387 9.04 32.06 18.72
C ASP A 387 7.51 31.95 18.51
N GLU A 388 6.68 32.95 18.84
CA GLU A 388 6.53 33.76 20.07
C GLU A 388 5.22 34.59 19.93
N ALA A 389 4.49 34.88 21.03
CA ALA A 389 3.77 36.15 21.33
C ALA A 389 2.48 36.03 22.19
N HIS A 390 2.57 36.59 23.41
CA HIS A 390 1.55 37.22 24.30
C HIS A 390 0.03 37.14 23.98
N ARG A 391 -0.86 36.91 24.96
CA ARG A 391 -1.07 37.61 26.27
C ARG A 391 -1.65 36.61 27.32
N GLY A 392 -1.38 36.69 28.64
CA GLY A 392 -1.78 37.73 29.61
C GLY A 392 -3.08 37.30 30.34
N ASP A 393 -3.39 37.55 31.63
CA ASP A 393 -2.78 38.25 32.79
C ASP A 393 -3.63 37.85 34.05
N ALA A 394 -3.26 37.89 35.36
CA ALA A 394 -2.03 38.16 36.13
C ALA A 394 -2.11 37.49 37.56
N GLU A 395 -1.78 38.21 38.66
CA GLU A 395 -1.87 37.88 40.12
C GLU A 395 -1.09 36.63 40.64
N GLN A 396 -0.03 36.66 41.48
CA GLN A 396 0.42 37.42 42.68
C GLN A 396 -0.12 36.99 44.07
N THR A 397 0.69 36.23 44.82
CA THR A 397 1.05 36.36 46.28
C THR A 397 1.92 35.16 46.70
N GLY A 398 2.81 35.19 47.71
CA GLY A 398 3.40 36.33 48.43
C GLY A 398 4.19 35.91 49.70
N GLN A 399 5.54 36.02 49.69
CA GLN A 399 6.46 36.06 50.86
C GLN A 399 6.54 34.81 51.80
N LYS A 400 7.48 34.69 52.78
CA LYS A 400 8.96 34.87 52.82
C LYS A 400 9.55 34.32 54.15
N LYS A 401 10.54 33.40 54.09
CA LYS A 401 11.57 33.03 55.10
C LYS A 401 11.37 33.21 56.64
N ALA A 402 11.41 32.06 57.35
CA ALA A 402 12.46 31.63 58.31
C ALA A 402 12.41 31.92 59.84
N SER A 403 13.14 31.06 60.57
CA SER A 403 13.63 31.10 61.97
C SER A 403 12.74 30.50 63.08
N GLY A 404 13.37 29.68 63.95
CA GLY A 404 12.83 29.19 65.23
C GLY A 404 13.14 30.14 66.41
N PRO A 405 13.15 29.67 67.68
CA PRO A 405 14.10 28.63 68.11
C PRO A 405 13.62 27.66 69.24
N ASP A 406 14.60 26.91 69.77
CA ASP A 406 14.73 26.30 71.11
C ASP A 406 13.89 25.08 71.56
N THR A 407 14.64 24.07 72.03
CA THR A 407 14.21 22.91 72.83
C THR A 407 14.54 23.16 74.31
N PRO A 408 13.98 22.41 75.27
CA PRO A 408 14.83 21.40 75.92
C PRO A 408 14.15 20.07 76.31
N GLU A 409 14.99 19.04 76.48
CA GLU A 409 14.96 17.90 77.42
C GLU A 409 13.59 17.47 78.03
N SER A 410 13.23 16.19 78.03
CA SER A 410 14.00 15.11 78.69
C SER A 410 13.40 13.72 78.45
N GLU A 411 14.22 12.66 78.53
CA GLU A 411 13.75 11.27 78.71
C GLU A 411 13.30 11.02 80.17
N PRO A 412 12.59 9.90 80.44
CA PRO A 412 13.36 8.77 80.98
C PRO A 412 12.93 7.40 80.43
N GLY A 413 13.89 6.58 80.03
CA GLY A 413 13.68 5.15 79.77
C GLY A 413 14.04 4.25 80.97
N ARG A 414 13.26 3.17 81.18
CA ARG A 414 13.70 1.85 81.67
C ARG A 414 12.51 0.89 81.77
N GLY A 415 12.76 -0.39 81.44
CA GLY A 415 11.80 -1.49 81.38
C GLY A 415 12.42 -2.65 80.64
#